data_AF-A0A0K9P2V3-F1
#
_entry.id   AF-A0A0K9P2V3-F1
#
_cell.length_a   1.000
_cell.length_b   1.000
_cell.length_c   1.000
_cell.angle_alpha   90.00
_cell.angle_beta   90.00
_cell.angle_gamma   90.00
#
_symmetry.space_group_name_H-M   'P 1'
#
loop_
_entity.id
_entity.type
_entity.pdbx_description
1 polymer ?
#
loop_
_entity_poly.entity_id
_entity_poly.type
_entity_poly.pdbx_seq_one_letter_code
_entity_poly.pdbx_strand_id
1 'polypeptide(L)'
;MHYSGPQIISSCPNNTVTGGNMYSSGSTHCCAMRSGQGSNMNSKSKDDIYQSRVICLHAFSDLTHVSPAMFVYLLRECYICGTKKATFKFRVLQQQVLNALRNSPQPEPAVFIVQCLYILPLLGYPYTEGFSHLLISSYRRLQTKDNLSNSFESKRIASQLFLNILNHLVPHEERILIKLMEAFDLKLKEIAEVICGSSEVNDGHIDSAKTYLGHYIYKFIESQSYMTAVTLLEHFSICESVDSSLSFLDKLIQANQFKVAEKWAILMGKPMIRLLIKKYVEMNKPKNAYDMIKANNLKQEFSDVCQLYEQSSLKKLEDIVLHESPESSHSFLDRMIQNKQYKAAEKWAILMGKPMICLLIKRYVDMSMLKHAYLIIKANDLHEEFADVQHLYKQCLLKKLAEKGCWDVAEFKTNKDRQLLDYLVYLALEAGYHEKVEELCDRYSLSGFDNSIALPLHSDHR
;
A
#
# COMPACT_ATOMS: atom_id res chain seq x y z
N MET A 1 -41.52 -50.41 19.16
CA MET A 1 -41.87 -49.27 20.05
C MET A 1 -41.08 -48.08 19.53
N HIS A 2 -41.50 -47.33 18.51
CA HIS A 2 -42.63 -46.41 18.39
C HIS A 2 -42.65 -45.25 19.41
N TYR A 3 -42.76 -44.03 18.84
CA TYR A 3 -42.92 -42.67 19.40
C TYR A 3 -41.64 -41.93 19.82
N SER A 4 -41.41 -40.64 19.50
CA SER A 4 -42.01 -39.67 18.56
C SER A 4 -41.17 -38.38 18.54
N GLY A 5 -41.28 -37.57 17.47
CA GLY A 5 -40.50 -36.33 17.21
C GLY A 5 -40.80 -35.12 18.12
N PRO A 6 -40.54 -33.88 17.66
CA PRO A 6 -41.28 -33.36 16.51
C PRO A 6 -40.46 -32.65 15.42
N GLN A 7 -41.11 -32.61 14.26
CA GLN A 7 -40.71 -31.99 13.00
C GLN A 7 -40.95 -30.47 12.95
N ILE A 8 -40.17 -29.87 12.07
CA ILE A 8 -40.26 -28.54 11.49
C ILE A 8 -41.42 -28.51 10.48
N ILE A 9 -42.27 -27.47 10.51
CA ILE A 9 -43.26 -27.16 9.46
C ILE A 9 -43.16 -25.68 9.07
N SER A 10 -42.88 -25.42 7.80
CA SER A 10 -43.73 -24.69 6.83
C SER A 10 -42.86 -24.23 5.65
N SER A 11 -42.86 -24.89 4.50
CA SER A 11 -43.87 -24.87 3.40
C SER A 11 -44.09 -23.49 2.77
N CYS A 12 -43.54 -23.29 1.57
CA CYS A 12 -44.22 -22.64 0.45
C CYS A 12 -43.73 -23.25 -0.89
N PRO A 13 -44.58 -23.27 -1.94
CA PRO A 13 -44.50 -24.28 -2.99
C PRO A 13 -43.85 -23.80 -4.30
N ASN A 14 -43.47 -24.79 -5.10
CA ASN A 14 -43.00 -24.72 -6.48
C ASN A 14 -43.92 -23.90 -7.39
N ASN A 15 -43.32 -23.20 -8.35
CA ASN A 15 -43.86 -23.12 -9.71
C ASN A 15 -42.74 -23.14 -10.75
N THR A 16 -42.75 -24.22 -11.53
CA THR A 16 -42.00 -24.45 -12.76
C THR A 16 -42.64 -23.69 -13.93
N VAL A 17 -41.83 -22.99 -14.73
CA VAL A 17 -42.11 -22.76 -16.16
C VAL A 17 -40.80 -22.91 -16.94
N THR A 18 -40.88 -23.70 -18.01
CA THR A 18 -39.83 -24.14 -18.93
C THR A 18 -39.60 -23.16 -20.09
N GLY A 19 -38.33 -23.02 -20.50
CA GLY A 19 -37.91 -23.00 -21.92
C GLY A 19 -37.55 -21.64 -22.56
N GLY A 20 -36.39 -21.61 -23.25
CA GLY A 20 -36.18 -20.75 -24.43
C GLY A 20 -34.86 -19.94 -24.48
N ASN A 21 -33.93 -20.38 -25.33
CA ASN A 21 -32.73 -19.67 -25.80
C ASN A 21 -33.02 -18.28 -26.41
N MET A 22 -32.08 -17.32 -26.32
CA MET A 22 -31.37 -16.71 -27.47
C MET A 22 -30.45 -15.54 -27.08
N TYR A 23 -29.39 -15.39 -27.88
CA TYR A 23 -28.35 -14.37 -27.86
C TYR A 23 -28.86 -12.94 -28.15
N SER A 24 -28.08 -11.94 -27.69
CA SER A 24 -27.63 -10.75 -28.45
C SER A 24 -27.88 -9.38 -27.79
N SER A 25 -26.77 -8.66 -27.56
CA SER A 25 -26.51 -7.22 -27.79
C SER A 25 -27.58 -6.16 -27.52
N GLY A 26 -27.16 -5.05 -26.89
CA GLY A 26 -27.72 -3.73 -27.23
C GLY A 26 -27.77 -2.72 -26.09
N SER A 27 -26.81 -1.78 -26.13
CA SER A 27 -26.93 -0.41 -25.60
C SER A 27 -28.31 0.21 -25.85
N THR A 28 -28.88 0.92 -24.88
CA THR A 28 -29.16 2.37 -24.98
C THR A 28 -29.97 2.92 -23.79
N HIS A 29 -29.61 4.16 -23.47
CA HIS A 29 -30.45 5.27 -23.01
C HIS A 29 -31.21 5.24 -21.67
N CYS A 30 -30.71 6.11 -20.80
CA CYS A 30 -31.46 7.04 -19.97
C CYS A 30 -32.85 7.39 -20.52
N CYS A 31 -33.88 7.15 -19.71
CA CYS A 31 -35.11 7.93 -19.77
C CYS A 31 -35.58 8.22 -18.34
N ALA A 32 -35.72 9.51 -18.06
CA ALA A 32 -36.27 10.04 -16.83
C ALA A 32 -37.80 9.83 -16.79
N MET A 33 -38.33 9.49 -15.62
CA MET A 33 -39.66 9.92 -15.18
C MET A 33 -39.64 10.30 -13.70
N ARG A 34 -39.82 11.60 -13.45
CA ARG A 34 -40.49 12.18 -12.27
C ARG A 34 -41.98 11.75 -12.33
N SER A 35 -42.78 11.60 -11.28
CA SER A 35 -42.91 12.36 -10.02
C SER A 35 -43.92 11.70 -9.07
N GLY A 36 -43.73 11.94 -7.76
CA GLY A 36 -44.75 11.95 -6.68
C GLY A 36 -44.78 10.67 -5.85
N GLN A 37 -44.65 10.63 -4.52
CA GLN A 37 -44.68 11.57 -3.38
C GLN A 37 -43.64 11.02 -2.38
N GLY A 38 -42.79 11.78 -1.68
CA GLY A 38 -43.14 12.89 -0.79
C GLY A 38 -43.15 12.43 0.68
N SER A 39 -42.01 11.99 1.22
CA SER A 39 -41.77 12.05 2.68
C SER A 39 -40.35 12.55 2.96
N ASN A 40 -40.34 13.70 3.61
CA ASN A 40 -39.23 14.58 3.85
C ASN A 40 -38.50 14.10 5.12
N MET A 41 -37.29 13.55 4.99
CA MET A 41 -36.39 13.33 6.12
C MET A 41 -34.97 13.76 5.76
N ASN A 42 -34.70 15.06 5.83
CA ASN A 42 -33.41 15.57 6.28
C ASN A 42 -33.44 17.07 6.49
N SER A 43 -33.72 17.47 7.73
CA SER A 43 -33.25 18.73 8.29
C SER A 43 -32.96 18.49 9.77
N LYS A 44 -31.82 17.87 10.07
CA LYS A 44 -31.28 17.90 11.43
C LYS A 44 -30.97 19.36 11.77
N SER A 45 -31.44 19.82 12.92
CA SER A 45 -31.24 21.21 13.35
C SER A 45 -29.74 21.48 13.61
N LYS A 46 -29.31 22.75 13.61
CA LYS A 46 -27.92 23.11 13.94
C LYS A 46 -27.53 22.65 15.35
N ASP A 47 -28.51 22.57 16.25
CA ASP A 47 -28.33 22.12 17.63
C ASP A 47 -28.12 20.60 17.70
N ASP A 48 -28.81 19.81 16.87
CA ASP A 48 -28.60 18.36 16.75
C ASP A 48 -27.19 18.03 16.24
N ILE A 49 -26.68 18.82 15.29
CA ILE A 49 -25.33 18.67 14.73
C ILE A 49 -24.27 19.03 15.79
N TYR A 50 -24.52 20.07 16.58
CA TYR A 50 -23.62 20.51 17.64
C TYR A 50 -23.56 19.49 18.79
N GLN A 51 -24.70 19.01 19.28
CA GLN A 51 -24.76 17.97 20.31
C GLN A 51 -24.14 16.66 19.83
N SER A 52 -24.40 16.24 18.58
CA SER A 52 -23.77 15.05 17.99
C SER A 52 -22.24 15.18 17.95
N ARG A 53 -21.70 16.37 17.66
CA ARG A 53 -20.25 16.63 17.66
C ARG A 53 -19.63 16.55 19.05
N VAL A 54 -20.31 17.10 20.07
CA VAL A 54 -19.83 17.06 21.47
C VAL A 54 -19.83 15.63 22.00
N ILE A 55 -20.91 14.87 21.75
CA ILE A 55 -21.01 13.44 22.13
C ILE A 55 -19.92 12.62 21.44
N CYS A 56 -19.67 12.88 20.16
CA CYS A 56 -18.57 12.24 19.44
C CYS A 56 -17.20 12.55 20.08
N LEU A 57 -16.89 13.82 20.38
CA LEU A 57 -15.59 14.20 20.93
C LEU A 57 -15.33 13.53 22.30
N HIS A 58 -16.34 13.46 23.16
CA HIS A 58 -16.24 12.80 24.47
C HIS A 58 -16.15 11.28 24.34
N ALA A 59 -16.95 10.66 23.47
CA ALA A 59 -16.95 9.21 23.31
C ALA A 59 -15.70 8.64 22.62
N PHE A 60 -14.94 9.46 21.89
CA PHE A 60 -13.60 9.06 21.39
C PHE A 60 -12.48 9.27 22.42
N SER A 61 -12.76 9.99 23.51
CA SER A 61 -11.78 10.28 24.56
C SER A 61 -11.78 9.23 25.68
N ASP A 62 -12.88 8.50 25.86
CA ASP A 62 -12.98 7.41 26.83
C ASP A 62 -13.83 6.26 26.27
N LEU A 63 -13.18 5.12 25.98
CA LEU A 63 -13.86 3.91 25.50
C LEU A 63 -14.22 2.92 26.60
N THR A 64 -13.95 3.23 27.88
CA THR A 64 -14.09 2.28 29.00
C THR A 64 -15.52 1.69 29.10
N HIS A 65 -16.53 2.47 28.69
CA HIS A 65 -17.94 2.07 28.70
C HIS A 65 -18.61 2.14 27.32
N VAL A 66 -17.84 2.33 26.25
CA VAL A 66 -18.38 2.42 24.88
C VAL A 66 -18.38 1.04 24.26
N SER A 67 -19.56 0.51 23.92
CA SER A 67 -19.65 -0.77 23.23
C SER A 67 -19.10 -0.68 21.79
N PRO A 68 -18.59 -1.78 21.21
CA PRO A 68 -18.17 -1.80 19.80
C PRO A 68 -19.23 -1.29 18.83
N ALA A 69 -20.51 -1.58 19.08
CA ALA A 69 -21.62 -1.11 18.27
C ALA A 69 -21.80 0.41 18.33
N MET A 70 -21.73 0.97 19.54
CA MET A 70 -21.81 2.41 19.73
C MET A 70 -20.61 3.11 19.10
N PHE A 71 -19.41 2.54 19.23
CA PHE A 71 -18.20 3.08 18.62
C PHE A 71 -18.29 3.12 17.09
N VAL A 72 -18.73 2.02 16.45
CA VAL A 72 -18.93 1.95 15.01
C VAL A 72 -19.98 2.96 14.53
N TYR A 73 -21.07 3.14 15.29
CA TYR A 73 -22.07 4.17 15.01
C TYR A 73 -21.48 5.59 15.09
N LEU A 74 -20.75 5.91 16.15
CA LEU A 74 -20.11 7.20 16.34
C LEU A 74 -19.07 7.51 15.26
N LEU A 75 -18.31 6.49 14.83
CA LEU A 75 -17.36 6.60 13.73
C LEU A 75 -18.05 7.03 12.43
N ARG A 76 -19.21 6.44 12.13
CA ARG A 76 -20.06 6.81 11.00
C ARG A 76 -20.58 8.23 11.13
N GLU A 77 -21.17 8.60 12.26
CA GLU A 77 -21.73 9.95 12.46
C GLU A 77 -20.64 11.02 12.36
N CYS A 78 -19.44 10.79 12.91
CA CYS A 78 -18.30 11.69 12.76
C CYS A 78 -17.91 11.90 11.30
N TYR A 79 -17.87 10.81 10.53
CA TYR A 79 -17.53 10.89 9.11
C TYR A 79 -18.56 11.69 8.31
N ILE A 80 -19.85 11.47 8.57
CA ILE A 80 -20.96 12.17 7.90
C ILE A 80 -20.97 13.66 8.28
N CYS A 81 -20.80 13.99 9.56
CA CYS A 81 -20.86 15.38 10.05
C CYS A 81 -19.63 16.24 9.71
N GLY A 82 -18.55 15.63 9.23
CA GLY A 82 -17.35 16.33 8.79
C GLY A 82 -17.61 17.16 7.52
N THR A 83 -17.07 18.38 7.45
CA THR A 83 -17.19 19.24 6.26
C THR A 83 -15.93 19.25 5.38
N LYS A 84 -14.85 18.60 5.84
CA LYS A 84 -13.56 18.53 5.13
C LYS A 84 -13.57 17.43 4.05
N LYS A 85 -12.55 17.42 3.17
CA LYS A 85 -12.36 16.36 2.17
C LYS A 85 -12.20 14.98 2.83
N ALA A 86 -12.64 13.92 2.15
CA ALA A 86 -12.66 12.55 2.67
C ALA A 86 -11.29 12.08 3.22
N THR A 87 -10.20 12.38 2.51
CA THR A 87 -8.83 12.02 2.94
C THR A 87 -8.44 12.68 4.27
N PHE A 88 -8.80 13.95 4.46
CA PHE A 88 -8.54 14.65 5.72
C PHE A 88 -9.42 14.10 6.84
N LYS A 89 -10.71 13.86 6.58
CA LYS A 89 -11.60 13.19 7.55
C LYS A 89 -11.02 11.86 8.00
N PHE A 90 -10.58 11.03 7.06
CA PHE A 90 -10.01 9.72 7.34
C PHE A 90 -8.75 9.82 8.21
N ARG A 91 -7.87 10.79 7.94
CA ARG A 91 -6.67 11.04 8.75
C ARG A 91 -7.01 11.45 10.19
N VAL A 92 -7.99 12.33 10.36
CA VAL A 92 -8.46 12.76 11.69
C VAL A 92 -9.08 11.58 12.45
N LEU A 93 -9.99 10.85 11.81
CA LEU A 93 -10.62 9.66 12.39
C LEU A 93 -9.59 8.60 12.79
N GLN A 94 -8.54 8.40 11.98
CA GLN A 94 -7.49 7.43 12.29
C GLN A 94 -6.71 7.81 13.57
N GLN A 95 -6.46 9.11 13.78
CA GLN A 95 -5.83 9.58 15.03
C GLN A 95 -6.78 9.44 16.22
N GLN A 96 -8.07 9.72 16.02
CA GLN A 96 -9.08 9.54 17.07
C GLN A 96 -9.21 8.07 17.48
N VAL A 97 -9.32 7.15 16.51
CA VAL A 97 -9.33 5.71 16.78
C VAL A 97 -8.05 5.29 17.50
N LEU A 98 -6.87 5.73 17.05
CA LEU A 98 -5.60 5.39 17.71
C LEU A 98 -5.56 5.86 19.17
N ASN A 99 -5.98 7.09 19.45
CA ASN A 99 -6.04 7.62 20.81
C ASN A 99 -7.07 6.86 21.66
N ALA A 100 -8.22 6.55 21.07
CA ALA A 100 -9.28 5.81 21.73
C ALA A 100 -8.81 4.39 22.13
N LEU A 101 -8.06 3.71 21.26
CA LEU A 101 -7.46 2.40 21.56
C LEU A 101 -6.38 2.45 22.65
N ARG A 102 -5.69 3.58 22.82
CA ARG A 102 -4.70 3.77 23.91
C ARG A 102 -5.35 3.91 25.28
N ASN A 103 -6.61 4.33 25.31
CA ASN A 103 -7.38 4.45 26.55
C ASN A 103 -7.99 3.12 26.98
N SER A 104 -7.36 2.00 26.61
CA SER A 104 -7.66 0.63 27.05
C SER A 104 -9.16 0.26 27.02
N PRO A 105 -9.81 0.27 25.84
CA PRO A 105 -11.19 -0.21 25.70
C PRO A 105 -11.34 -1.62 26.27
N GLN A 106 -12.46 -1.86 26.95
CA GLN A 106 -12.81 -3.18 27.49
C GLN A 106 -13.36 -4.09 26.37
N PRO A 107 -12.99 -5.38 26.29
CA PRO A 107 -12.08 -6.08 27.20
C PRO A 107 -10.59 -5.80 26.94
N GLU A 108 -10.17 -5.63 25.68
CA GLU A 108 -8.83 -5.14 25.30
C GLU A 108 -8.87 -4.57 23.87
N PRO A 109 -7.90 -3.72 23.46
CA PRO A 109 -7.91 -3.05 22.15
C PRO A 109 -8.05 -4.00 20.96
N ALA A 110 -7.37 -5.15 21.01
CA ALA A 110 -7.35 -6.13 19.95
C ALA A 110 -8.73 -6.77 19.75
N VAL A 111 -9.32 -7.30 20.83
CA VAL A 111 -10.67 -7.89 20.83
C VAL A 111 -11.72 -6.85 20.45
N PHE A 112 -11.59 -5.63 20.97
CA PHE A 112 -12.50 -4.53 20.63
C PHE A 112 -12.53 -4.24 19.13
N ILE A 113 -11.37 -4.23 18.47
CA ILE A 113 -11.27 -4.05 17.01
C ILE A 113 -11.94 -5.19 16.26
N VAL A 114 -11.73 -6.45 16.65
CA VAL A 114 -12.37 -7.60 16.01
C VAL A 114 -13.90 -7.53 16.15
N GLN A 115 -14.40 -7.16 17.33
CA GLN A 115 -15.84 -6.97 17.56
C GLN A 115 -16.41 -5.83 16.69
N CYS A 116 -15.68 -4.72 16.52
CA CYS A 116 -16.10 -3.67 15.59
C CYS A 116 -16.17 -4.17 14.14
N LEU A 117 -15.23 -5.02 13.71
CA LEU A 117 -15.23 -5.61 12.37
C LEU A 117 -16.42 -6.54 12.13
N TYR A 118 -16.96 -7.22 13.16
CA TYR A 118 -18.22 -7.96 13.03
C TYR A 118 -19.42 -7.05 12.73
N ILE A 119 -19.42 -5.84 13.28
CA ILE A 119 -20.57 -4.93 13.25
C ILE A 119 -20.54 -4.04 12.02
N LEU A 120 -19.36 -3.65 11.56
CA LEU A 120 -19.17 -2.72 10.44
C LEU A 120 -20.00 -3.04 9.19
N PRO A 121 -20.12 -4.32 8.74
CA PRO A 121 -20.92 -4.64 7.57
C PRO A 121 -22.41 -4.26 7.68
N LEU A 122 -22.94 -4.13 8.91
CA LEU A 122 -24.31 -3.69 9.16
C LEU A 122 -24.54 -2.21 8.79
N LEU A 123 -23.47 -1.41 8.66
CA LEU A 123 -23.57 -0.02 8.18
C LEU A 123 -23.76 0.08 6.66
N GLY A 124 -23.60 -1.02 5.93
CA GLY A 124 -23.69 -1.09 4.48
C GLY A 124 -22.36 -0.84 3.75
N TYR A 125 -22.31 -1.29 2.49
CA TYR A 125 -21.14 -1.28 1.62
C TYR A 125 -20.30 0.03 1.60
N PRO A 126 -20.89 1.25 1.53
CA PRO A 126 -20.07 2.47 1.41
C PRO A 126 -19.19 2.79 2.62
N TYR A 127 -19.45 2.18 3.78
CA TYR A 127 -18.69 2.41 5.01
C TYR A 127 -17.76 1.24 5.37
N THR A 128 -18.22 0.01 5.13
CA THR A 128 -17.54 -1.22 5.57
C THR A 128 -16.08 -1.25 5.16
N GLU A 129 -15.80 -1.07 3.88
CA GLU A 129 -14.44 -1.18 3.33
C GLU A 129 -13.47 -0.16 3.95
N GLY A 130 -13.86 1.12 3.93
CA GLY A 130 -13.05 2.22 4.42
C GLY A 130 -12.81 2.13 5.94
N PHE A 131 -13.86 1.84 6.70
CA PHE A 131 -13.76 1.76 8.15
C PHE A 131 -13.06 0.48 8.63
N SER A 132 -13.25 -0.66 7.97
CA SER A 132 -12.46 -1.87 8.27
C SER A 132 -10.97 -1.60 8.09
N HIS A 133 -10.60 -0.91 7.01
CA HIS A 133 -9.22 -0.46 6.81
C HIS A 133 -8.75 0.52 7.89
N LEU A 134 -9.58 1.49 8.26
CA LEU A 134 -9.28 2.46 9.31
C LEU A 134 -8.97 1.76 10.65
N LEU A 135 -9.82 0.84 11.07
CA LEU A 135 -9.70 0.12 12.33
C LEU A 135 -8.44 -0.75 12.36
N ILE A 136 -8.25 -1.61 11.34
CA ILE A 136 -7.08 -2.50 11.27
C ILE A 136 -5.78 -1.68 11.19
N SER A 137 -5.74 -0.62 10.39
CA SER A 137 -4.54 0.21 10.27
C SER A 137 -4.23 1.03 11.54
N SER A 138 -5.26 1.46 12.28
CA SER A 138 -5.08 2.13 13.58
C SER A 138 -4.52 1.16 14.61
N TYR A 139 -5.04 -0.07 14.64
CA TYR A 139 -4.53 -1.12 15.52
C TYR A 139 -3.08 -1.50 15.20
N ARG A 140 -2.72 -1.69 13.93
CA ARG A 140 -1.31 -1.93 13.53
C ARG A 140 -0.36 -0.83 13.96
N ARG A 141 -0.81 0.43 13.89
CA ARG A 141 -0.02 1.58 14.38
C ARG A 141 0.17 1.54 15.89
N LEU A 142 -0.85 1.14 16.63
CA LEU A 142 -0.77 0.93 18.08
C LEU A 142 0.27 -0.16 18.38
N GLN A 143 0.17 -1.32 17.74
CA GLN A 143 1.13 -2.42 17.88
C GLN A 143 2.58 -1.96 17.63
N THR A 144 2.79 -1.18 16.57
CA THR A 144 4.13 -0.69 16.19
C THR A 144 4.69 0.33 17.19
N LYS A 145 3.85 1.25 17.68
CA LYS A 145 4.31 2.33 18.58
C LYS A 145 4.49 1.86 20.01
N ASP A 146 3.60 1.00 20.48
CA ASP A 146 3.47 0.65 21.89
C ASP A 146 3.93 -0.80 22.14
N ASN A 147 4.56 -1.46 21.14
CA ASN A 147 5.06 -2.84 21.17
C ASN A 147 4.03 -3.87 21.67
N LEU A 148 2.76 -3.65 21.34
CA LEU A 148 1.65 -4.49 21.79
C LEU A 148 1.61 -5.80 20.98
N SER A 149 1.60 -6.93 21.69
CA SER A 149 1.39 -8.27 21.10
C SER A 149 -0.09 -8.68 21.19
N ASN A 150 -0.52 -9.53 20.26
CA ASN A 150 -1.87 -10.09 20.28
C ASN A 150 -1.99 -11.13 21.38
N SER A 151 -3.00 -10.99 22.25
CA SER A 151 -3.35 -12.00 23.24
C SER A 151 -3.88 -13.28 22.57
N PHE A 152 -3.86 -14.39 23.30
CA PHE A 152 -4.51 -15.64 22.86
C PHE A 152 -5.98 -15.42 22.47
N GLU A 153 -6.72 -14.67 23.29
CA GLU A 153 -8.14 -14.40 23.06
C GLU A 153 -8.37 -13.59 21.79
N SER A 154 -7.57 -12.54 21.56
CA SER A 154 -7.68 -11.73 20.34
C SER A 154 -7.40 -12.54 19.08
N LYS A 155 -6.41 -13.44 19.10
CA LYS A 155 -6.12 -14.34 17.99
C LYS A 155 -7.27 -15.30 17.74
N ARG A 156 -7.85 -15.89 18.79
CA ARG A 156 -8.99 -16.80 18.69
C ARG A 156 -10.22 -16.13 18.04
N ILE A 157 -10.61 -14.95 18.53
CA ILE A 157 -11.76 -14.22 17.97
C ILE A 157 -11.45 -13.73 16.54
N ALA A 158 -10.22 -13.29 16.26
CA ALA A 158 -9.81 -12.91 14.91
C ALA A 158 -9.80 -14.09 13.94
N SER A 159 -9.39 -15.28 14.37
CA SER A 159 -9.51 -16.54 13.62
C SER A 159 -10.96 -16.90 13.31
N GLN A 160 -11.86 -16.74 14.29
CA GLN A 160 -13.29 -16.92 14.04
C GLN A 160 -13.83 -15.92 13.02
N LEU A 161 -13.45 -14.64 13.11
CA LEU A 161 -13.85 -13.64 12.13
C LEU A 161 -13.29 -13.96 10.74
N PHE A 162 -12.03 -14.37 10.66
CA PHE A 162 -11.38 -14.77 9.42
C PHE A 162 -12.15 -15.91 8.73
N LEU A 163 -12.50 -16.97 9.49
CA LEU A 163 -13.32 -18.07 8.98
C LEU A 163 -14.72 -17.61 8.58
N ASN A 164 -15.35 -16.73 9.36
CA ASN A 164 -16.68 -16.21 9.03
C ASN A 164 -16.67 -15.35 7.74
N ILE A 165 -15.59 -14.62 7.47
CA ILE A 165 -15.41 -13.89 6.21
C ILE A 165 -15.23 -14.87 5.04
N LEU A 166 -14.39 -15.92 5.22
CA LEU A 166 -14.21 -16.97 4.20
C LEU A 166 -15.53 -17.68 3.85
N ASN A 167 -16.36 -17.97 4.86
CA ASN A 167 -17.68 -18.57 4.68
C ASN A 167 -18.74 -17.57 4.15
N HIS A 168 -18.37 -16.32 3.85
CA HIS A 168 -19.28 -15.23 3.46
C HIS A 168 -20.38 -14.91 4.49
N LEU A 169 -20.19 -15.31 5.76
CA LEU A 169 -21.12 -15.00 6.86
C LEU A 169 -20.98 -13.56 7.35
N VAL A 170 -19.79 -12.98 7.21
CA VAL A 170 -19.53 -11.57 7.52
C VAL A 170 -18.99 -10.90 6.24
N PRO A 171 -19.77 -10.00 5.61
CA PRO A 171 -19.42 -9.49 4.28
C PRO A 171 -18.33 -8.43 4.38
N HIS A 172 -17.08 -8.86 4.25
CA HIS A 172 -15.89 -8.03 4.04
C HIS A 172 -15.23 -8.37 2.70
N GLU A 173 -14.56 -7.38 2.11
CA GLU A 173 -13.75 -7.60 0.92
C GLU A 173 -12.50 -8.43 1.23
N GLU A 174 -11.99 -9.16 0.23
CA GLU A 174 -10.82 -10.05 0.38
C GLU A 174 -9.58 -9.34 0.94
N ARG A 175 -9.36 -8.07 0.57
CA ARG A 175 -8.24 -7.30 1.11
C ARG A 175 -8.33 -7.06 2.62
N ILE A 176 -9.54 -7.06 3.19
CA ILE A 176 -9.76 -6.97 4.63
C ILE A 176 -9.45 -8.32 5.29
N LEU A 177 -9.79 -9.43 4.63
CA LEU A 177 -9.40 -10.78 5.07
C LEU A 177 -7.87 -10.89 5.23
N ILE A 178 -7.10 -10.50 4.20
CA ILE A 178 -5.63 -10.50 4.26
C ILE A 178 -5.12 -9.53 5.34
N LYS A 179 -5.71 -8.33 5.45
CA LYS A 179 -5.31 -7.36 6.48
C LYS A 179 -5.61 -7.85 7.90
N LEU A 180 -6.71 -8.56 8.12
CA LEU A 180 -7.03 -9.17 9.40
C LEU A 180 -5.98 -10.23 9.75
N MET A 181 -5.69 -11.13 8.81
CA MET A 181 -4.70 -12.20 8.96
C MET A 181 -3.33 -11.67 9.38
N GLU A 182 -2.77 -10.67 8.68
CA GLU A 182 -1.43 -10.17 9.03
C GLU A 182 -1.44 -9.30 10.31
N ALA A 183 -2.54 -8.59 10.62
CA ALA A 183 -2.60 -7.73 11.82
C ALA A 183 -2.62 -8.56 13.12
N PHE A 184 -3.28 -9.71 13.06
CA PHE A 184 -3.44 -10.59 14.22
C PHE A 184 -2.42 -11.73 14.27
N ASP A 185 -1.54 -11.85 13.26
CA ASP A 185 -0.55 -12.94 13.16
C ASP A 185 -1.24 -14.31 13.36
N LEU A 186 -2.28 -14.55 12.56
CA LEU A 186 -3.08 -15.77 12.64
C LEU A 186 -2.28 -16.94 12.10
N LYS A 187 -2.00 -17.98 12.88
CA LYS A 187 -1.31 -19.17 12.36
C LYS A 187 -2.32 -20.29 12.18
N LEU A 188 -1.88 -21.34 11.49
CA LEU A 188 -2.70 -22.50 11.21
C LEU A 188 -3.19 -23.18 12.49
N LYS A 189 -2.41 -23.09 13.59
CA LYS A 189 -2.79 -23.59 14.91
C LYS A 189 -4.06 -22.92 15.43
N GLU A 190 -4.11 -21.59 15.47
CA GLU A 190 -5.29 -20.87 15.97
C GLU A 190 -6.52 -21.09 15.07
N ILE A 191 -6.33 -21.32 13.77
CA ILE A 191 -7.42 -21.72 12.87
C ILE A 191 -7.94 -23.12 13.24
N ALA A 192 -7.05 -24.08 13.46
CA ALA A 192 -7.42 -25.44 13.86
C ALA A 192 -8.14 -25.47 15.21
N GLU A 193 -7.70 -24.68 16.20
CA GLU A 193 -8.38 -24.53 17.50
C GLU A 193 -9.84 -24.11 17.33
N VAL A 194 -10.11 -23.13 16.46
CA VAL A 194 -11.46 -22.64 16.20
C VAL A 194 -12.31 -23.67 15.44
N ILE A 195 -11.76 -24.38 14.46
CA ILE A 195 -12.48 -25.41 13.69
C ILE A 195 -12.86 -26.59 14.59
N CYS A 196 -11.94 -27.05 15.44
CA CYS A 196 -12.14 -28.22 16.30
C CYS A 196 -12.86 -27.89 17.62
N GLY A 197 -12.94 -26.62 18.00
CA GLY A 197 -13.52 -26.19 19.27
C GLY A 197 -12.73 -26.62 20.51
N SER A 198 -11.44 -26.97 20.34
CA SER A 198 -10.55 -27.46 21.40
C SER A 198 -9.25 -26.65 21.42
N SER A 199 -8.73 -26.36 22.62
CA SER A 199 -7.41 -25.74 22.81
C SER A 199 -6.25 -26.71 22.57
N GLU A 200 -6.51 -28.02 22.58
CA GLU A 200 -5.52 -29.05 22.32
C GLU A 200 -5.57 -29.48 20.85
N VAL A 201 -4.59 -29.01 20.08
CA VAL A 201 -4.46 -29.29 18.64
C VAL A 201 -3.38 -30.32 18.40
N ASN A 202 -3.75 -31.43 17.76
CA ASN A 202 -2.81 -32.44 17.27
C ASN A 202 -2.58 -32.26 15.75
N ASP A 203 -1.66 -33.05 15.19
CA ASP A 203 -1.32 -32.96 13.77
C ASP A 203 -2.52 -33.24 12.84
N GLY A 204 -3.44 -34.12 13.25
CA GLY A 204 -4.66 -34.40 12.50
C GLY A 204 -5.61 -33.20 12.43
N HIS A 205 -5.71 -32.41 13.50
CA HIS A 205 -6.47 -31.16 13.51
C HIS A 205 -5.83 -30.10 12.60
N ILE A 206 -4.50 -30.02 12.58
CA ILE A 206 -3.76 -29.13 11.68
C ILE A 206 -4.02 -29.50 10.22
N ASP A 207 -3.94 -30.79 9.87
CA ASP A 207 -4.20 -31.25 8.50
C ASP A 207 -5.65 -31.03 8.09
N SER A 208 -6.60 -31.22 9.01
CA SER A 208 -8.01 -30.87 8.78
C SER A 208 -8.19 -29.38 8.48
N ALA A 209 -7.48 -28.50 9.20
CA ALA A 209 -7.47 -27.06 8.93
C ALA A 209 -6.85 -26.72 7.57
N LYS A 210 -5.76 -27.41 7.16
CA LYS A 210 -5.19 -27.25 5.80
C LYS A 210 -6.19 -27.64 4.73
N THR A 211 -6.85 -28.79 4.86
CA THR A 211 -7.87 -29.24 3.91
C THR A 211 -9.02 -28.26 3.84
N TYR A 212 -9.50 -27.79 5.00
CA TYR A 212 -10.57 -26.79 5.07
C TYR A 212 -10.20 -25.49 4.35
N LEU A 213 -9.03 -24.92 4.65
CA LEU A 213 -8.54 -23.71 3.98
C LEU A 213 -8.25 -23.94 2.50
N GLY A 214 -7.73 -25.11 2.12
CA GLY A 214 -7.46 -25.51 0.75
C GLY A 214 -8.70 -25.42 -0.14
N HIS A 215 -9.87 -25.83 0.37
CA HIS A 215 -11.14 -25.68 -0.35
C HIS A 215 -11.48 -24.21 -0.67
N TYR A 216 -11.24 -23.29 0.27
CA TYR A 216 -11.46 -21.85 0.05
C TYR A 216 -10.44 -21.23 -0.89
N ILE A 217 -9.17 -21.64 -0.75
CA ILE A 217 -8.11 -21.20 -1.66
C ILE A 217 -8.44 -21.63 -3.09
N TYR A 218 -8.93 -22.85 -3.29
CA TYR A 218 -9.36 -23.33 -4.60
C TYR A 218 -10.50 -22.46 -5.18
N LYS A 219 -11.49 -22.05 -4.37
CA LYS A 219 -12.52 -21.09 -4.79
C LYS A 219 -11.94 -19.73 -5.20
N PHE A 220 -10.91 -19.23 -4.51
CA PHE A 220 -10.21 -18.00 -4.92
C PHE A 220 -9.49 -18.18 -6.26
N ILE A 221 -8.91 -19.35 -6.52
CA ILE A 221 -8.28 -19.67 -7.80
C ILE A 221 -9.33 -19.70 -8.93
N GLU A 222 -10.49 -20.33 -8.71
CA GLU A 222 -11.57 -20.40 -9.70
C GLU A 222 -12.16 -19.02 -10.01
N SER A 223 -12.30 -18.16 -9.00
CA SER A 223 -12.77 -16.78 -9.14
C SER A 223 -11.68 -15.81 -9.63
N GLN A 224 -10.50 -16.32 -10.02
CA GLN A 224 -9.35 -15.54 -10.49
C GLN A 224 -8.76 -14.56 -9.47
N SER A 225 -9.06 -14.73 -8.18
CA SER A 225 -8.41 -14.00 -7.09
C SER A 225 -7.07 -14.63 -6.70
N TYR A 226 -6.15 -14.61 -7.66
CA TYR A 226 -4.89 -15.34 -7.56
C TYR A 226 -3.95 -14.80 -6.48
N MET A 227 -3.92 -13.48 -6.26
CA MET A 227 -3.05 -12.88 -5.25
C MET A 227 -3.51 -13.26 -3.84
N THR A 228 -4.82 -13.26 -3.58
CA THR A 228 -5.40 -13.71 -2.32
C THR A 228 -5.08 -15.19 -2.10
N ALA A 229 -5.32 -16.04 -3.11
CA ALA A 229 -5.00 -17.47 -3.05
C ALA A 229 -3.52 -17.73 -2.70
N VAL A 230 -2.57 -17.14 -3.43
CA VAL A 230 -1.13 -17.33 -3.19
C VAL A 230 -0.70 -16.79 -1.83
N THR A 231 -1.28 -15.67 -1.38
CA THR A 231 -0.97 -15.10 -0.07
C THR A 231 -1.45 -16.01 1.07
N LEU A 232 -2.60 -16.67 0.92
CA LEU A 232 -3.08 -17.65 1.89
C LEU A 232 -2.24 -18.95 1.88
N LEU A 233 -1.87 -19.45 0.69
CA LEU A 233 -0.99 -20.61 0.54
C LEU A 233 0.37 -20.37 1.22
N GLU A 234 0.97 -19.20 0.97
CA GLU A 234 2.23 -18.80 1.60
C GLU A 234 2.11 -18.67 3.11
N HIS A 235 1.10 -17.95 3.58
CA HIS A 235 0.95 -17.63 5.01
C HIS A 235 0.70 -18.88 5.87
N PHE A 236 -0.09 -19.83 5.37
CA PHE A 236 -0.40 -21.06 6.09
C PHE A 236 0.51 -22.25 5.71
N SER A 237 1.51 -22.04 4.85
CA SER A 237 2.39 -23.08 4.34
C SER A 237 1.62 -24.28 3.77
N ILE A 238 0.55 -23.99 3.02
CA ILE A 238 -0.27 -25.00 2.34
C ILE A 238 0.30 -25.15 0.94
N CYS A 239 0.97 -26.27 0.66
CA CYS A 239 1.42 -26.63 -0.68
C CYS A 239 0.88 -28.02 -1.04
N GLU A 240 0.26 -28.13 -2.21
CA GLU A 240 -0.24 -29.39 -2.76
C GLU A 240 0.83 -30.12 -3.59
N SER A 241 0.44 -31.22 -4.23
CA SER A 241 1.30 -32.02 -5.10
C SER A 241 1.88 -31.22 -6.28
N VAL A 242 2.95 -31.77 -6.86
CA VAL A 242 3.69 -31.15 -7.96
C VAL A 242 2.80 -30.93 -9.21
N ASP A 243 1.83 -31.81 -9.46
CA ASP A 243 0.98 -31.75 -10.64
C ASP A 243 -0.06 -30.62 -10.58
N SER A 244 -0.70 -30.40 -9.42
CA SER A 244 -1.61 -29.26 -9.25
C SER A 244 -0.86 -27.92 -9.30
N SER A 245 0.40 -27.92 -8.84
CA SER A 245 1.28 -26.75 -8.85
C SER A 245 1.67 -26.29 -10.26
N LEU A 246 1.88 -27.22 -11.20
CA LEU A 246 2.14 -26.91 -12.61
C LEU A 246 0.91 -26.33 -13.31
N SER A 247 -0.24 -27.01 -13.14
CA SER A 247 -1.53 -26.54 -13.67
C SER A 247 -1.86 -25.13 -13.19
N PHE A 248 -1.60 -24.85 -11.91
CA PHE A 248 -1.83 -23.53 -11.36
C PHE A 248 -0.88 -22.47 -11.95
N LEU A 249 0.41 -22.78 -12.13
CA LEU A 249 1.35 -21.85 -12.79
C LEU A 249 0.89 -21.48 -14.20
N ASP A 250 0.40 -22.47 -14.96
CA ASP A 250 -0.13 -22.24 -16.31
C ASP A 250 -1.34 -21.32 -16.30
N LYS A 251 -2.27 -21.50 -15.36
CA LYS A 251 -3.40 -20.56 -15.16
C LYS A 251 -2.93 -19.14 -14.88
N LEU A 252 -1.93 -18.95 -14.01
CA LEU A 252 -1.38 -17.62 -13.69
C LEU A 252 -0.77 -16.94 -14.91
N ILE A 253 -0.02 -17.70 -15.71
CA ILE A 253 0.63 -17.18 -16.92
C ILE A 253 -0.40 -16.83 -17.99
N GLN A 254 -1.40 -17.69 -18.21
CA GLN A 254 -2.50 -17.44 -19.16
C GLN A 254 -3.31 -16.21 -18.76
N ALA A 255 -3.51 -15.98 -17.46
CA ALA A 255 -4.19 -14.79 -16.93
C ALA A 255 -3.31 -13.52 -16.91
N ASN A 256 -2.08 -13.57 -17.46
CA ASN A 256 -1.09 -12.48 -17.41
C ASN A 256 -0.72 -12.01 -15.99
N GLN A 257 -0.87 -12.87 -14.98
CA GLN A 257 -0.61 -12.57 -13.57
C GLN A 257 0.85 -12.82 -13.21
N PHE A 258 1.77 -12.18 -13.92
CA PHE A 258 3.21 -12.47 -13.82
C PHE A 258 3.76 -12.29 -12.40
N LYS A 259 3.38 -11.20 -11.69
CA LYS A 259 3.83 -10.98 -10.31
C LYS A 259 3.35 -12.08 -9.35
N VAL A 260 2.14 -12.60 -9.58
CA VAL A 260 1.59 -13.69 -8.76
C VAL A 260 2.30 -15.00 -9.10
N ALA A 261 2.59 -15.25 -10.37
CA ALA A 261 3.38 -16.39 -10.82
C ALA A 261 4.80 -16.38 -10.24
N GLU A 262 5.46 -15.23 -10.21
CA GLU A 262 6.78 -15.04 -9.58
C GLU A 262 6.71 -15.36 -8.09
N LYS A 263 5.71 -14.82 -7.37
CA LYS A 263 5.49 -15.10 -5.95
C LYS A 263 5.23 -16.59 -5.68
N TRP A 264 4.37 -17.21 -6.49
CA TRP A 264 4.08 -18.64 -6.42
C TRP A 264 5.34 -19.50 -6.67
N ALA A 265 6.14 -19.15 -7.67
CA ALA A 265 7.37 -19.89 -7.96
C ALA A 265 8.39 -19.80 -6.82
N ILE A 266 8.50 -18.64 -6.17
CA ILE A 266 9.35 -18.48 -4.98
C ILE A 266 8.87 -19.37 -3.83
N LEU A 267 7.56 -19.40 -3.57
CA LEU A 267 6.96 -20.26 -2.54
C LEU A 267 7.25 -21.75 -2.78
N MET A 268 7.13 -22.21 -4.02
CA MET A 268 7.39 -23.60 -4.41
C MET A 268 8.90 -23.93 -4.50
N GLY A 269 9.76 -22.91 -4.48
CA GLY A 269 11.21 -23.04 -4.47
C GLY A 269 11.87 -23.21 -5.84
N LYS A 270 13.16 -23.54 -5.80
CA LYS A 270 14.08 -23.52 -6.95
C LYS A 270 13.58 -24.29 -8.20
N PRO A 271 12.97 -25.49 -8.09
CA PRO A 271 12.46 -26.19 -9.27
C PRO A 271 11.38 -25.40 -10.02
N MET A 272 10.45 -24.78 -9.29
CA MET A 272 9.37 -23.99 -9.91
C MET A 272 9.90 -22.68 -10.51
N ILE A 273 10.87 -22.04 -9.86
CA ILE A 273 11.56 -20.86 -10.41
C ILE A 273 12.18 -21.19 -11.77
N ARG A 274 12.88 -22.32 -11.90
CA ARG A 274 13.47 -22.77 -13.18
C ARG A 274 12.42 -22.94 -14.27
N LEU A 275 11.27 -23.55 -13.93
CA LEU A 275 10.17 -23.74 -14.88
C LEU A 275 9.57 -22.41 -15.33
N LEU A 276 9.36 -21.47 -14.40
CA LEU A 276 8.87 -20.13 -14.72
C LEU A 276 9.83 -19.37 -15.64
N ILE A 277 11.15 -19.44 -15.38
CA ILE A 277 12.17 -18.83 -16.25
C ILE A 277 12.09 -19.39 -17.67
N LYS A 278 12.01 -20.72 -17.82
CA LYS A 278 11.85 -21.36 -19.14
C LYS A 278 10.60 -20.87 -19.86
N LYS A 279 9.45 -20.82 -19.18
CA LYS A 279 8.20 -20.29 -19.75
C LYS A 279 8.34 -18.82 -20.16
N TYR A 280 9.03 -17.99 -19.39
CA TYR A 280 9.29 -16.60 -19.79
C TYR A 280 10.16 -16.48 -21.04
N VAL A 281 11.14 -17.36 -21.22
CA VAL A 281 11.94 -17.43 -22.45
C VAL A 281 11.05 -17.84 -23.63
N GLU A 282 10.24 -18.90 -23.48
CA GLU A 282 9.30 -19.38 -24.51
C GLU A 282 8.29 -18.30 -24.91
N MET A 283 7.83 -17.48 -23.96
CA MET A 283 6.91 -16.36 -24.20
C MET A 283 7.59 -15.09 -24.73
N ASN A 284 8.88 -15.12 -25.03
CA ASN A 284 9.66 -13.95 -25.43
C ASN A 284 9.57 -12.78 -24.42
N LYS A 285 9.66 -13.10 -23.12
CA LYS A 285 9.74 -12.14 -22.01
C LYS A 285 11.11 -12.18 -21.33
N PRO A 286 12.20 -11.84 -22.05
CA PRO A 286 13.56 -12.03 -21.56
C PRO A 286 13.89 -11.14 -20.34
N LYS A 287 13.22 -10.00 -20.18
CA LYS A 287 13.37 -9.14 -19.00
C LYS A 287 12.87 -9.83 -17.72
N ASN A 288 11.67 -10.40 -17.74
CA ASN A 288 11.12 -11.12 -16.59
C ASN A 288 11.99 -12.34 -16.24
N ALA A 289 12.45 -13.07 -17.26
CA ALA A 289 13.39 -14.17 -17.07
C ALA A 289 14.69 -13.69 -16.39
N TYR A 290 15.31 -12.62 -16.91
CA TYR A 290 16.53 -12.05 -16.35
C TYR A 290 16.35 -11.55 -14.91
N ASP A 291 15.26 -10.84 -14.63
CA ASP A 291 14.96 -10.32 -13.30
C ASP A 291 14.80 -11.48 -12.30
N MET A 292 14.11 -12.56 -12.67
CA MET A 292 13.98 -13.78 -11.86
C MET A 292 15.32 -14.50 -11.65
N ILE A 293 16.14 -14.64 -12.69
CA ILE A 293 17.49 -15.24 -12.60
C ILE A 293 18.36 -14.46 -11.62
N LYS A 294 18.34 -13.12 -11.74
CA LYS A 294 19.13 -12.22 -10.91
C LYS A 294 18.68 -12.23 -9.45
N ALA A 295 17.37 -12.18 -9.19
CA ALA A 295 16.82 -12.16 -7.84
C ALA A 295 17.11 -13.46 -7.06
N ASN A 296 17.28 -14.59 -7.76
CA ASN A 296 17.44 -15.91 -7.16
C ASN A 296 18.85 -16.50 -7.31
N ASN A 297 19.84 -15.69 -7.70
CA ASN A 297 21.24 -16.10 -7.87
C ASN A 297 21.45 -17.28 -8.86
N LEU A 298 20.66 -17.35 -9.94
CA LEU A 298 20.69 -18.46 -10.90
C LEU A 298 21.54 -18.17 -12.15
N LYS A 299 22.41 -17.16 -12.12
CA LYS A 299 23.17 -16.71 -13.30
C LYS A 299 24.01 -17.80 -13.95
N GLN A 300 24.62 -18.68 -13.15
CA GLN A 300 25.42 -19.80 -13.67
C GLN A 300 24.58 -20.83 -14.42
N GLU A 301 23.32 -21.03 -13.99
CA GLU A 301 22.41 -22.02 -14.59
C GLU A 301 21.73 -21.51 -15.87
N PHE A 302 21.63 -20.19 -16.05
CA PHE A 302 20.99 -19.53 -17.19
C PHE A 302 21.89 -18.43 -17.78
N SER A 303 23.17 -18.75 -17.95
CA SER A 303 24.19 -17.80 -18.44
C SER A 303 23.88 -17.35 -19.87
N ASP A 304 23.42 -18.27 -20.70
CA ASP A 304 22.90 -18.07 -22.04
C ASP A 304 21.74 -17.06 -22.08
N VAL A 305 20.71 -17.24 -21.23
CA VAL A 305 19.58 -16.29 -21.15
C VAL A 305 20.05 -14.90 -20.71
N CYS A 306 20.99 -14.83 -19.76
CA CYS A 306 21.58 -13.56 -19.31
C CYS A 306 22.35 -12.85 -20.44
N GLN A 307 23.21 -13.59 -21.15
CA GLN A 307 23.99 -13.06 -22.26
C GLN A 307 23.09 -12.56 -23.38
N LEU A 308 22.05 -13.31 -23.76
CA LEU A 308 21.10 -12.90 -24.79
C LEU A 308 20.33 -11.63 -24.41
N TYR A 309 19.91 -11.49 -23.16
CA TYR A 309 19.24 -10.28 -22.69
C TYR A 309 20.19 -9.06 -22.67
N GLU A 310 21.43 -9.24 -22.22
CA GLU A 310 22.43 -8.17 -22.18
C GLU A 310 22.86 -7.75 -23.60
N GLN A 311 23.09 -8.71 -24.50
CA GLN A 311 23.38 -8.46 -25.91
C GLN A 311 22.23 -7.79 -26.66
N SER A 312 20.98 -8.21 -26.44
CA SER A 312 19.82 -7.56 -27.08
C SER A 312 19.57 -6.15 -26.53
N SER A 313 19.91 -5.90 -25.27
CA SER A 313 19.87 -4.56 -24.69
C SER A 313 20.97 -3.66 -25.28
N LEU A 314 22.17 -4.20 -25.52
CA LEU A 314 23.29 -3.50 -26.15
C LEU A 314 23.06 -3.26 -27.64
N LYS A 315 22.56 -4.25 -28.39
CA LYS A 315 22.26 -4.11 -29.81
C LYS A 315 21.17 -3.07 -30.07
N LYS A 316 20.16 -2.98 -29.19
CA LYS A 316 19.19 -1.87 -29.21
C LYS A 316 19.84 -0.49 -28.99
N LEU A 317 20.97 -0.42 -28.30
CA LEU A 317 21.73 0.83 -28.14
C LEU A 317 22.63 1.06 -29.37
N GLU A 318 23.30 0.04 -29.90
CA GLU A 318 24.18 0.12 -31.08
C GLU A 318 23.42 0.47 -32.37
N ASP A 319 22.23 -0.10 -32.60
CA ASP A 319 21.36 0.24 -33.74
C ASP A 319 20.92 1.72 -33.69
N ILE A 320 20.95 2.34 -32.51
CA ILE A 320 20.67 3.77 -32.32
C ILE A 320 21.94 4.61 -32.53
N VAL A 321 23.13 4.10 -32.16
CA VAL A 321 24.42 4.77 -32.41
C VAL A 321 24.75 4.86 -33.91
N LEU A 322 24.52 3.79 -34.67
CA LEU A 322 24.99 3.69 -36.06
C LEU A 322 24.17 4.54 -37.07
N HIS A 323 23.04 5.10 -36.66
CA HIS A 323 22.15 5.88 -37.53
C HIS A 323 21.97 7.34 -37.13
N GLU A 324 22.65 7.83 -36.09
CA GLU A 324 22.38 9.16 -35.53
C GLU A 324 23.57 10.12 -35.69
N SER A 325 23.33 11.24 -36.37
CA SER A 325 24.18 12.44 -36.35
C SER A 325 24.23 13.07 -34.94
N PRO A 326 25.18 13.98 -34.66
CA PRO A 326 25.30 14.64 -33.36
C PRO A 326 24.01 15.32 -32.87
N GLU A 327 23.21 15.85 -33.79
CA GLU A 327 21.90 16.47 -33.48
C GLU A 327 20.87 15.44 -33.02
N SER A 328 20.89 14.23 -33.59
CA SER A 328 20.00 13.14 -33.17
C SER A 328 20.41 12.52 -31.83
N SER A 329 21.69 12.49 -31.45
CA SER A 329 22.13 11.96 -30.16
C SER A 329 21.56 12.73 -28.96
N HIS A 330 21.39 14.05 -29.10
CA HIS A 330 20.69 14.88 -28.10
C HIS A 330 19.19 14.55 -28.05
N SER A 331 18.55 14.44 -29.22
CA SER A 331 17.14 14.08 -29.34
C SER A 331 16.83 12.71 -28.74
N PHE A 332 17.77 11.77 -28.83
CA PHE A 332 17.64 10.43 -28.29
C PHE A 332 17.76 10.41 -26.77
N LEU A 333 18.68 11.19 -26.21
CA LEU A 333 18.75 11.40 -24.77
C LEU A 333 17.45 11.99 -24.23
N ASP A 334 16.91 13.00 -24.91
CA ASP A 334 15.62 13.62 -24.54
C ASP A 334 14.48 12.59 -24.59
N ARG A 335 14.45 11.73 -25.61
CA ARG A 335 13.46 10.65 -25.72
C ARG A 335 13.57 9.64 -24.57
N MET A 336 14.79 9.25 -24.18
CA MET A 336 15.00 8.36 -23.03
C MET A 336 14.54 9.00 -21.73
N ILE A 337 14.80 10.30 -21.55
CA ILE A 337 14.34 11.06 -20.39
C ILE A 337 12.80 11.14 -20.36
N GLN A 338 12.16 11.50 -21.48
CA GLN A 338 10.69 11.55 -21.62
C GLN A 338 10.03 10.20 -21.32
N ASN A 339 10.65 9.10 -21.78
CA ASN A 339 10.18 7.73 -21.52
C ASN A 339 10.55 7.22 -20.12
N LYS A 340 11.10 8.06 -19.24
CA LYS A 340 11.51 7.73 -17.86
C LYS A 340 12.57 6.61 -17.78
N GLN A 341 13.37 6.43 -18.83
CA GLN A 341 14.43 5.43 -18.91
C GLN A 341 15.76 5.98 -18.38
N TYR A 342 15.75 6.52 -17.16
CA TYR A 342 16.87 7.30 -16.60
C TYR A 342 18.21 6.53 -16.54
N LYS A 343 18.19 5.25 -16.14
CA LYS A 343 19.40 4.43 -16.12
C LYS A 343 20.00 4.16 -17.50
N ALA A 344 19.15 4.09 -18.54
CA ALA A 344 19.61 3.95 -19.91
C ALA A 344 20.23 5.27 -20.40
N ALA A 345 19.58 6.40 -20.09
CA ALA A 345 20.10 7.74 -20.36
C ALA A 345 21.45 7.99 -19.68
N GLU A 346 21.64 7.57 -18.43
CA GLU A 346 22.91 7.65 -17.70
C GLU A 346 24.02 6.86 -18.42
N LYS A 347 23.76 5.59 -18.75
CA LYS A 347 24.72 4.75 -19.47
C LYS A 347 25.06 5.31 -20.84
N TRP A 348 24.07 5.83 -21.54
CA TRP A 348 24.26 6.50 -22.83
C TRP A 348 25.15 7.72 -22.71
N ALA A 349 24.89 8.57 -21.72
CA ALA A 349 25.71 9.76 -21.49
C ALA A 349 27.17 9.41 -21.16
N ILE A 350 27.39 8.37 -20.35
CA ILE A 350 28.74 7.86 -20.05
C ILE A 350 29.43 7.34 -21.33
N LEU A 351 28.71 6.58 -22.16
CA LEU A 351 29.24 6.05 -23.42
C LEU A 351 29.64 7.15 -24.40
N MET A 352 28.82 8.21 -24.51
CA MET A 352 29.05 9.36 -25.38
C MET A 352 30.10 10.34 -24.82
N GLY A 353 30.52 10.15 -23.58
CA GLY A 353 31.56 10.94 -22.93
C GLY A 353 31.08 12.26 -22.33
N LYS A 354 32.05 13.03 -21.83
CA LYS A 354 31.84 14.22 -20.97
C LYS A 354 30.79 15.22 -21.50
N PRO A 355 30.74 15.60 -22.80
CA PRO A 355 29.75 16.56 -23.27
C PRO A 355 28.30 16.10 -23.06
N MET A 356 28.03 14.80 -23.23
CA MET A 356 26.69 14.24 -23.06
C MET A 356 26.33 14.10 -21.57
N ILE A 357 27.30 13.81 -20.72
CA ILE A 357 27.13 13.81 -19.26
C ILE A 357 26.71 15.22 -18.79
N CYS A 358 27.39 16.26 -19.25
CA CYS A 358 27.05 17.64 -18.92
C CYS A 358 25.63 18.02 -19.39
N LEU A 359 25.22 17.56 -20.58
CA LEU A 359 23.85 17.79 -21.07
C LEU A 359 22.81 17.06 -20.22
N LEU A 360 23.07 15.81 -19.84
CA LEU A 360 22.18 15.03 -18.96
C LEU A 360 21.99 15.70 -17.60
N ILE A 361 23.08 16.22 -17.02
CA ILE A 361 23.03 16.96 -15.74
C ILE A 361 22.12 18.19 -15.89
N LYS A 362 22.29 18.99 -16.94
CA LYS A 362 21.43 20.16 -17.21
C LYS A 362 19.95 19.77 -17.31
N ARG A 363 19.63 18.72 -18.09
CA ARG A 363 18.25 18.20 -18.20
C ARG A 363 17.67 17.74 -16.86
N TYR A 364 18.48 17.11 -16.01
CA TYR A 364 18.03 16.69 -14.68
C TYR A 364 17.76 17.88 -13.76
N VAL A 365 18.53 18.95 -13.87
CA VAL A 365 18.29 20.20 -13.15
C VAL A 365 16.98 20.84 -13.61
N ASP A 366 16.77 20.97 -14.93
CA ASP A 366 15.53 21.52 -15.51
C ASP A 366 14.27 20.79 -15.02
N MET A 367 14.36 19.47 -14.85
CA MET A 367 13.26 18.64 -14.34
C MET A 367 13.17 18.56 -12.80
N SER A 368 13.95 19.36 -12.06
CA SER A 368 14.03 19.32 -10.59
C SER A 368 14.50 17.97 -10.00
N MET A 369 15.21 17.15 -10.78
CA MET A 369 15.77 15.85 -10.37
C MET A 369 17.16 15.98 -9.73
N LEU A 370 17.31 16.94 -8.82
CA LEU A 370 18.60 17.35 -8.24
C LEU A 370 19.42 16.22 -7.59
N LYS A 371 18.75 15.21 -7.01
CA LYS A 371 19.44 14.04 -6.44
C LYS A 371 20.17 13.24 -7.52
N HIS A 372 19.55 13.04 -8.67
CA HIS A 372 20.16 12.27 -9.76
C HIS A 372 21.30 13.06 -10.39
N ALA A 373 21.10 14.36 -10.62
CA ALA A 373 22.16 15.26 -11.10
C ALA A 373 23.38 15.22 -10.17
N TYR A 374 23.18 15.35 -8.85
CA TYR A 374 24.26 15.30 -7.86
C TYR A 374 25.03 13.97 -7.87
N LEU A 375 24.33 12.85 -8.01
CA LEU A 375 24.99 11.53 -8.06
C LEU A 375 25.87 11.37 -9.30
N ILE A 376 25.43 11.88 -10.47
CA ILE A 376 26.21 11.84 -11.71
C ILE A 376 27.43 12.75 -11.61
N ILE A 377 27.27 13.97 -11.06
CA ILE A 377 28.38 14.91 -10.83
C ILE A 377 29.46 14.26 -9.98
N LYS A 378 29.06 13.63 -8.86
CA LYS A 378 29.96 12.95 -7.95
C LYS A 378 30.64 11.73 -8.57
N ALA A 379 29.96 10.99 -9.43
CA ALA A 379 30.50 9.78 -10.05
C ALA A 379 31.51 10.05 -11.18
N ASN A 380 31.55 11.29 -11.70
CA ASN A 380 32.39 11.68 -12.84
C ASN A 380 33.32 12.85 -12.51
N ASP A 381 33.51 13.17 -11.22
CA ASP A 381 34.39 14.23 -10.72
C ASP A 381 34.13 15.63 -11.32
N LEU A 382 32.87 15.95 -11.63
CA LEU A 382 32.47 17.23 -12.26
C LEU A 382 32.12 18.32 -11.24
N HIS A 383 32.72 18.28 -10.05
CA HIS A 383 32.37 19.16 -8.93
C HIS A 383 32.59 20.65 -9.21
N GLU A 384 33.67 20.99 -9.93
CA GLU A 384 34.01 22.38 -10.25
C GLU A 384 33.07 22.97 -11.31
N GLU A 385 32.58 22.13 -12.25
CA GLU A 385 31.72 22.56 -13.35
C GLU A 385 30.26 22.79 -12.94
N PHE A 386 29.82 22.17 -11.83
CA PHE A 386 28.41 22.19 -11.38
C PHE A 386 28.30 22.45 -9.86
N ALA A 387 29.11 23.37 -9.33
CA ALA A 387 29.09 23.75 -7.92
C ALA A 387 27.72 24.34 -7.49
N ASP A 388 27.05 25.04 -8.41
CA ASP A 388 25.71 25.59 -8.28
C ASP A 388 24.64 24.50 -8.05
N VAL A 389 24.68 23.42 -8.83
CA VAL A 389 23.75 22.28 -8.72
C VAL A 389 23.93 21.56 -7.38
N GLN A 390 25.17 21.42 -6.93
CA GLN A 390 25.49 20.82 -5.63
C GLN A 390 24.93 21.66 -4.48
N HIS A 391 25.09 22.98 -4.54
CA HIS A 391 24.52 23.90 -3.55
C HIS A 391 22.98 23.83 -3.55
N LEU A 392 22.36 23.89 -4.74
CA LEU A 392 20.91 23.81 -4.92
C LEU A 392 20.32 22.49 -4.40
N TYR A 393 20.99 21.37 -4.64
CA TYR A 393 20.59 20.07 -4.09
C TYR A 393 20.59 20.05 -2.56
N LYS A 394 21.64 20.61 -1.93
CA LYS A 394 21.74 20.69 -0.47
C LYS A 394 20.61 21.57 0.11
N GLN A 395 20.33 22.73 -0.48
CA GLN A 395 19.23 23.59 -0.06
C GLN A 395 17.87 22.89 -0.18
N CYS A 396 17.59 22.22 -1.31
CA CYS A 396 16.35 21.45 -1.49
C CYS A 396 16.21 20.29 -0.48
N LEU A 397 17.31 19.65 -0.12
CA LEU A 397 17.32 18.61 0.91
C LEU A 397 16.95 19.18 2.29
N LEU A 398 17.55 20.32 2.66
CA LEU A 398 17.26 21.02 3.93
C LEU A 398 15.81 21.45 4.00
N LYS A 399 15.27 22.06 2.93
CA LYS A 399 13.87 22.45 2.85
C LYS A 399 12.92 21.26 3.08
N LYS A 400 13.18 20.11 2.44
CA LYS A 400 12.37 18.89 2.63
C LYS A 400 12.45 18.30 4.04
N LEU A 401 13.55 18.50 4.76
CA LEU A 401 13.71 18.07 6.15
C LEU A 401 12.98 19.02 7.10
N ALA A 402 13.13 20.34 6.86
CA ALA A 402 12.43 21.39 7.59
C ALA A 402 10.90 21.27 7.47
N GLU A 403 10.36 21.07 6.26
CA GLU A 403 8.92 20.85 6.02
C GLU A 403 8.35 19.62 6.77
N LYS A 404 9.21 18.67 7.16
CA LYS A 404 8.85 17.49 7.95
C LYS A 404 9.08 17.66 9.45
N GLY A 405 9.58 18.84 9.88
CA GLY A 405 9.95 19.12 11.26
C GLY A 405 11.23 18.41 11.73
N CYS A 406 12.06 17.89 10.81
CA CYS A 406 13.29 17.15 11.14
C CYS A 406 14.50 18.09 11.28
N TRP A 407 14.42 19.06 12.19
CA TRP A 407 15.40 20.16 12.30
C TRP A 407 16.81 19.72 12.68
N ASP A 408 16.96 18.81 13.64
CA ASP A 408 18.30 18.35 14.08
C ASP A 408 19.05 17.58 12.98
N VAL A 409 18.30 16.82 12.17
CA VAL A 409 18.85 16.11 11.00
C VAL A 409 19.23 17.12 9.91
N ALA A 410 18.42 18.17 9.70
CA ALA A 410 18.73 19.22 8.76
C ALA A 410 20.01 19.98 9.17
N GLU A 411 20.12 20.33 10.45
CA GLU A 411 21.30 20.98 11.03
C GLU A 411 22.55 20.13 10.81
N PHE A 412 22.51 18.84 11.17
CA PHE A 412 23.64 17.92 10.94
C PHE A 412 24.06 17.86 9.46
N LYS A 413 23.11 17.95 8.52
CA LYS A 413 23.37 17.89 7.07
C LYS A 413 23.99 19.17 6.51
N THR A 414 23.94 20.29 7.22
CA THR A 414 24.67 21.51 6.83
C THR A 414 26.19 21.32 6.90
N ASN A 415 26.67 20.39 7.73
CA ASN A 415 28.10 20.15 7.96
C ASN A 415 28.88 21.42 8.34
N LYS A 416 28.25 22.31 9.13
CA LYS A 416 28.80 23.62 9.54
C LYS A 416 29.07 24.60 8.39
N ASP A 417 28.51 24.35 7.22
CA ASP A 417 28.52 25.29 6.10
C ASP A 417 27.65 26.51 6.45
N ARG A 418 28.26 27.68 6.53
CA ARG A 418 27.61 28.92 6.98
C ARG A 418 26.41 29.30 6.12
N GLN A 419 26.50 29.16 4.79
CA GLN A 419 25.40 29.52 3.89
C GLN A 419 24.19 28.59 4.05
N LEU A 420 24.44 27.31 4.32
CA LEU A 420 23.38 26.32 4.55
C LEU A 420 22.76 26.46 5.95
N LEU A 421 23.55 26.87 6.95
CA LEU A 421 23.05 27.22 8.28
C LEU A 421 22.17 28.46 8.23
N ASP A 422 22.60 29.54 7.56
CA ASP A 422 21.80 30.75 7.37
C ASP A 422 20.48 30.43 6.65
N TYR A 423 20.52 29.58 5.63
CA TYR A 423 19.31 29.11 4.95
C TYR A 423 18.39 28.26 5.85
N LEU A 424 18.95 27.44 6.74
CA LEU A 424 18.18 26.64 7.69
C LEU A 424 17.49 27.53 8.74
N VAL A 425 18.18 28.58 9.22
CA VAL A 425 17.62 29.60 10.11
C VAL A 425 16.47 30.34 9.42
N TYR A 426 16.65 30.75 8.16
CA TYR A 426 15.60 31.36 7.36
C TYR A 426 14.36 30.44 7.25
N LEU A 427 14.54 29.15 6.98
CA LEU A 427 13.43 28.19 6.91
C LEU A 427 12.70 28.03 8.25
N ALA A 428 13.43 28.06 9.37
CA ALA A 428 12.83 28.01 10.71
C ALA A 428 12.02 29.26 11.02
N LEU A 429 12.53 30.44 10.64
CA LEU A 429 11.85 31.73 10.77
C LEU A 429 10.57 31.78 9.93
N GLU A 430 10.63 31.38 8.65
CA GLU A 430 9.47 31.34 7.75
C GLU A 430 8.39 30.37 8.27
N ALA A 431 8.79 29.29 8.92
CA ALA A 431 7.89 28.31 9.53
C ALA A 431 7.39 28.70 10.94
N GLY A 432 7.86 29.81 11.51
CA GLY A 432 7.45 30.31 12.84
C GLY A 432 8.08 29.58 14.04
N TYR A 433 9.19 28.87 13.85
CA TYR A 433 9.92 28.15 14.90
C TYR A 433 10.98 29.05 15.57
N HIS A 434 10.53 30.09 16.28
CA HIS A 434 11.42 31.08 16.92
C HIS A 434 12.42 30.46 17.93
N GLU A 435 12.00 29.47 18.72
CA GLU A 435 12.89 28.75 19.65
C GLU A 435 14.05 28.05 18.91
N LYS A 436 13.78 27.50 17.71
CA LYS A 436 14.81 26.83 16.90
C LYS A 436 15.76 27.84 16.25
N VAL A 437 15.24 29.03 15.89
CA VAL A 437 16.06 30.14 15.37
C VAL A 437 17.07 30.58 16.43
N GLU A 438 16.60 30.84 17.66
CA GLU A 438 17.48 31.21 18.78
C GLU A 438 18.52 30.12 19.06
N GLU A 439 18.11 28.85 19.13
CA GLU A 439 19.03 27.71 19.35
C GLU A 439 20.14 27.65 18.29
N LEU A 440 19.80 27.81 17.01
CA LEU A 440 20.76 27.76 15.90
C LEU A 440 21.67 28.99 15.88
N CYS A 441 21.12 30.18 16.13
CA CYS A 441 21.88 31.42 16.21
C CYS A 441 22.90 31.39 17.35
N ASP A 442 22.50 30.94 18.53
CA ASP A 442 23.39 30.82 19.69
C ASP A 442 24.48 29.78 19.46
N ARG A 443 24.11 28.59 18.97
CA ARG A 443 25.05 27.46 18.77
C ARG A 443 26.13 27.75 17.74
N TYR A 444 25.82 28.50 16.69
CA TYR A 444 26.75 28.79 15.58
C TYR A 444 27.20 30.25 15.53
N SER A 445 26.83 31.08 16.51
CA SER A 445 27.13 32.52 16.57
C SER A 445 26.70 33.27 15.30
N LEU A 446 25.48 32.98 14.82
CA LEU A 446 24.89 33.62 13.65
C LEU A 446 24.18 34.93 14.07
N SER A 447 24.35 36.00 13.30
CA SER A 447 23.79 37.33 13.60
C SER A 447 23.02 37.88 12.39
N GLY A 448 22.02 38.75 12.65
CA GLY A 448 21.23 39.41 11.60
C GLY A 448 19.81 38.88 11.37
N PHE A 449 19.27 38.05 12.28
CA PHE A 449 17.93 37.44 12.17
C PHE A 449 16.93 38.00 13.21
N ASP A 450 17.02 39.29 13.56
CA ASP A 450 16.14 39.93 14.53
C ASP A 450 14.66 39.95 14.06
N ASN A 451 13.74 39.69 15.00
CA ASN A 451 12.29 39.46 14.83
C ASN A 451 11.48 40.69 14.31
N SER A 452 11.99 41.43 13.33
CA SER A 452 11.21 42.46 12.64
C SER A 452 11.72 42.69 11.22
N ILE A 453 10.93 42.27 10.23
CA ILE A 453 10.43 43.07 9.09
C ILE A 453 10.05 42.17 7.92
N ALA A 454 8.81 42.37 7.43
CA ALA A 454 8.32 41.89 6.17
C ALA A 454 8.92 42.69 4.98
N LEU A 455 9.64 41.99 4.08
CA LEU A 455 9.81 42.20 2.62
C LEU A 455 10.39 43.57 2.10
N PRO A 456 10.97 43.68 0.88
CA PRO A 456 10.66 42.92 -0.36
C PRO A 456 11.83 42.49 -1.27
N LEU A 457 11.44 41.72 -2.29
CA LEU A 457 12.13 41.26 -3.50
C LEU A 457 13.05 42.29 -4.21
N HIS A 458 14.14 41.78 -4.79
CA HIS A 458 14.74 42.23 -6.06
C HIS A 458 15.00 40.95 -6.90
N SER A 459 14.22 40.65 -7.94
CA SER A 459 14.22 41.19 -9.32
C SER A 459 15.48 40.84 -10.13
N ASP A 460 15.27 39.99 -11.14
CA ASP A 460 15.90 39.96 -12.46
C ASP A 460 17.42 40.12 -12.59
N HIS A 461 18.07 39.05 -13.03
CA HIS A 461 18.96 39.11 -14.19
C HIS A 461 18.80 37.86 -15.07
N ARG A 462 18.46 38.13 -16.34
CA ARG A 462 18.48 37.32 -17.58
C ARG A 462 18.89 35.85 -17.54
#